data_AF-A0A356W1Q3-F1
#
_entry.id   AF-A0A356W1Q3-F1
#
_cell.length_a   1.000
_cell.length_b   1.000
_cell.length_c   1.000
_cell.angle_alpha   90.00
_cell.angle_beta   90.00
_cell.angle_gamma   90.00
#
_symmetry.space_group_name_H-M   'P 1'
#
loop_
_entity.id
_entity.type
_entity.pdbx_description
1 polymer ?
#
loop_
_entity_poly.entity_id
_entity_poly.type
_entity_poly.pdbx_seq_one_letter_code
_entity_poly.pdbx_strand_id
1 'polypeptide(L)' 'AHNYEGHFGRLKELKKGDTVTFTDVKRRLFRYRVIRTETIDGNNMNGILSGKDWNLTLFTCTYSGAKRVVVRCCRF' A
#
# COMPACT_ATOMS: atom_id res chain seq x y z
N ALA A 1 -3.43 1.19 8.13
CA ALA A 1 -4.66 0.67 8.77
C ALA A 1 -4.47 -0.80 9.09
N HIS A 2 -5.21 -1.35 10.07
CA HIS A 2 -5.10 -2.76 10.45
C HIS A 2 -5.56 -3.70 9.32
N ASN A 3 -5.25 -4.98 9.46
CA ASN A 3 -5.47 -6.03 8.45
C ASN A 3 -6.83 -6.72 8.56
N TYR A 4 -7.77 -6.15 9.30
CA TYR A 4 -9.16 -6.60 9.31
C TYR A 4 -9.80 -6.32 7.95
N GLU A 5 -10.80 -7.13 7.58
CA GLU A 5 -11.43 -7.07 6.25
C GLU A 5 -12.04 -5.70 5.92
N GLY A 6 -12.68 -5.04 6.89
CA GLY A 6 -13.21 -3.67 6.74
C GLY A 6 -12.16 -2.56 6.66
N HIS A 7 -10.88 -2.90 6.75
CA HIS A 7 -9.75 -1.98 6.59
C HIS A 7 -8.81 -2.48 5.48
N PHE A 8 -7.53 -2.69 5.77
CA PHE A 8 -6.55 -3.10 4.77
C PHE A 8 -6.41 -4.63 4.64
N GLY A 9 -7.33 -5.42 5.21
CA GLY A 9 -7.28 -6.89 5.12
C GLY A 9 -7.27 -7.43 3.69
N ARG A 10 -7.89 -6.70 2.76
CA ARG A 10 -7.92 -7.02 1.33
C ARG A 10 -6.84 -6.30 0.50
N LEU A 11 -5.92 -5.57 1.14
CA LEU A 11 -4.85 -4.85 0.44
C LEU A 11 -3.96 -5.79 -0.41
N LYS A 12 -3.82 -7.05 0.02
CA LYS A 12 -3.10 -8.11 -0.70
C LYS A 12 -3.71 -8.49 -2.05
N GLU A 13 -4.98 -8.11 -2.29
CA GLU A 13 -5.69 -8.42 -3.53
C GLU A 13 -5.41 -7.40 -4.64
N LEU A 14 -4.85 -6.24 -4.29
CA LEU A 14 -4.46 -5.23 -5.27
C LEU A 14 -3.30 -5.75 -6.14
N LYS A 15 -3.45 -5.56 -7.45
CA LYS A 15 -2.52 -5.99 -8.49
C LYS A 15 -2.02 -4.80 -9.28
N LYS A 16 -0.88 -4.99 -9.96
CA LYS A 16 -0.34 -4.00 -10.88
C LYS A 16 -1.41 -3.59 -11.90
N GLY A 17 -1.61 -2.28 -12.06
CA GLY A 17 -2.64 -1.71 -12.93
C GLY A 17 -3.87 -1.19 -12.21
N ASP A 18 -4.17 -1.70 -11.00
CA ASP A 18 -5.31 -1.24 -10.21
C ASP A 18 -5.20 0.23 -9.84
N THR A 19 -6.35 0.88 -9.68
CA THR A 19 -6.43 2.31 -9.36
C THR A 19 -6.64 2.51 -7.86
N VAL A 20 -5.81 3.37 -7.27
CA VAL A 20 -5.97 3.89 -5.91
C VAL A 20 -6.35 5.35 -5.99
N THR A 21 -7.39 5.74 -5.26
CA THR A 21 -7.80 7.14 -5.14
C THR A 21 -7.62 7.62 -3.70
N PHE A 22 -7.07 8.82 -3.57
CA PHE A 22 -6.94 9.51 -2.29
C PHE A 22 -7.61 10.86 -2.42
N THR A 23 -8.51 11.18 -1.51
CA THR A 23 -9.19 12.47 -1.44
C THR A 23 -8.76 13.17 -0.17
N ASP A 24 -8.19 14.37 -0.28
CA ASP A 24 -7.76 15.14 0.87
C ASP A 24 -8.92 15.90 1.53
N VAL A 25 -8.64 16.55 2.66
CA VAL A 25 -9.62 17.37 3.41
C VAL A 25 -10.15 18.58 2.63
N LYS A 26 -9.48 18.98 1.53
CA LYS A 26 -9.91 20.04 0.61
C LYS A 26 -10.66 19.48 -0.60
N ARG A 27 -11.04 18.20 -0.58
CA ARG A 27 -11.73 17.47 -1.65
C ARG A 27 -10.93 17.37 -2.95
N ARG A 28 -9.60 17.51 -2.91
CA ARG A 28 -8.75 17.29 -4.08
C ARG A 28 -8.56 15.79 -4.28
N LEU A 29 -8.81 15.30 -5.50
CA LEU A 29 -8.64 13.90 -5.87
C LEU A 29 -7.23 13.65 -6.39
N PHE A 30 -6.56 12.68 -5.80
CA PHE A 30 -5.27 12.18 -6.22
C PHE A 30 -5.46 10.75 -6.73
N ARG A 31 -5.03 10.49 -7.96
CA ARG A 31 -5.10 9.16 -8.57
C ARG A 31 -3.70 8.55 -8.62
N TYR A 32 -3.65 7.25 -8.32
CA TYR A 32 -2.44 6.46 -8.36
C TYR A 32 -2.73 5.12 -9.01
N ARG A 33 -1.73 4.55 -9.68
CA ARG A 33 -1.76 3.21 -10.24
C ARG A 33 -0.83 2.32 -9.45
N VAL A 34 -1.32 1.15 -9.06
CA VAL A 34 -0.50 0.13 -8.42
C VAL A 34 0.56 -0.33 -9.40
N ILE A 35 1.83 -0.28 -8.99
CA ILE A 35 2.96 -0.77 -9.78
C ILE A 35 3.48 -2.11 -9.27
N ARG A 36 3.31 -2.39 -7.97
CA ARG A 36 3.83 -3.60 -7.31
C ARG A 36 3.09 -3.87 -6.00
N THR A 37 2.88 -5.16 -5.72
CA THR A 37 2.43 -5.69 -4.42
C THR A 37 3.46 -6.71 -3.95
N GLU A 38 3.94 -6.58 -2.72
CA GLU A 38 5.02 -7.38 -2.17
C GLU A 38 4.76 -7.72 -0.69
N THR A 39 5.41 -8.76 -0.18
CA THR A 39 5.40 -9.10 1.25
C THR A 39 6.79 -8.89 1.83
N ILE A 40 6.93 -7.99 2.79
CA ILE A 40 8.19 -7.60 3.42
C ILE A 40 8.20 -8.04 4.88
N ASP A 41 9.37 -8.39 5.41
CA ASP A 41 9.55 -8.61 6.85
C ASP A 41 9.14 -7.37 7.67
N GLY A 42 8.43 -7.58 8.78
CA GLY A 42 7.93 -6.49 9.62
C GLY A 42 9.03 -5.65 10.28
N ASN A 43 10.23 -6.19 10.44
CA ASN A 43 11.39 -5.49 10.99
C ASN A 43 12.15 -4.68 9.93
N ASN A 44 11.90 -4.93 8.64
CA ASN A 44 12.56 -4.22 7.55
C ASN A 44 11.84 -2.90 7.21
N MET A 45 11.91 -1.93 8.12
CA MET A 45 11.26 -0.62 7.96
C MET A 45 11.75 0.15 6.72
N ASN A 46 13.06 0.09 6.44
CA ASN A 46 13.62 0.73 5.24
C ASN A 46 13.04 0.12 3.96
N GLY A 47 12.93 -1.21 3.91
CA GLY A 47 12.28 -1.92 2.82
C GLY A 47 10.83 -1.48 2.64
N ILE A 48 10.10 -1.20 3.72
CA ILE A 48 8.69 -0.74 3.65
C ILE A 48 8.59 0.73 3.23
N LEU A 49 9.42 1.63 3.75
CA LEU A 49 9.20 3.08 3.64
C LEU A 49 10.02 3.75 2.53
N SER A 50 11.17 3.20 2.16
CA SER A 50 12.14 3.88 1.31
C SER A 50 12.09 3.40 -0.14
N GLY A 51 12.18 4.35 -1.07
CA GLY A 51 12.37 4.11 -2.50
C GLY A 51 12.07 5.34 -3.34
N LYS A 52 12.52 5.35 -4.59
CA LYS A 52 12.43 6.52 -5.48
C LYS A 52 11.46 6.31 -6.66
N ASP A 53 11.06 5.06 -6.92
CA ASP A 53 10.32 4.69 -8.13
C ASP A 53 8.78 4.73 -7.95
N TRP A 54 8.29 5.22 -6.81
CA TRP A 54 6.86 5.31 -6.50
C TRP A 54 6.54 6.54 -5.65
N ASN A 55 5.28 6.96 -5.66
CA ASN A 55 4.82 8.16 -4.96
C ASN A 55 4.02 7.86 -3.68
N LEU A 56 3.47 6.65 -3.57
CA LEU A 56 2.65 6.21 -2.45
C LEU A 56 3.00 4.78 -2.06
N THR A 57 3.04 4.53 -0.76
CA THR A 57 3.10 3.19 -0.19
C THR A 57 1.89 2.97 0.72
N LEU A 58 1.14 1.91 0.50
CA LEU A 58 0.13 1.40 1.42
C LEU A 58 0.65 0.11 2.03
N PHE A 59 0.49 -0.09 3.34
CA PHE A 59 0.89 -1.34 3.96
C PHE A 59 0.00 -1.75 5.13
N THR A 60 -0.03 -3.05 5.40
CA THR A 60 -0.69 -3.64 6.58
C THR A 60 0.01 -4.92 7.02
N CYS A 61 -0.28 -5.38 8.24
CA CYS A 61 0.21 -6.66 8.74
C CYS A 61 -0.36 -7.85 7.96
N THR A 62 0.43 -8.89 7.74
CA THR A 62 -0.13 -10.22 7.45
C THR A 62 -0.92 -10.74 8.64
N TYR A 63 -1.73 -11.78 8.47
CA TYR A 63 -2.52 -12.37 9.56
C TYR A 63 -1.66 -12.76 10.78
N SER A 64 -0.46 -13.30 10.52
CA SER A 64 0.51 -13.65 11.57
C SER A 64 1.15 -12.45 12.28
N GLY A 65 0.96 -11.22 11.82
CA GLY A 65 1.61 -10.01 12.37
C GLY A 65 3.11 -9.87 12.05
N ALA A 66 3.78 -10.95 11.64
CA ALA A 66 5.24 -10.97 11.42
C ALA A 66 5.69 -10.21 10.16
N LYS A 67 4.87 -10.21 9.10
CA LYS A 67 5.20 -9.59 7.82
C LYS A 67 4.26 -8.43 7.51
N ARG A 68 4.58 -7.66 6.47
CA ARG A 68 3.74 -6.59 5.93
C ARG A 68 3.42 -6.88 4.48
N VAL A 69 2.14 -6.78 4.14
CA VAL A 69 1.71 -6.60 2.74
C VAL A 69 1.98 -5.14 2.41
N VAL A 70 2.70 -4.90 1.32
CA VAL A 70 3.09 -3.57 0.86
C VAL A 70 2.67 -3.38 -0.58
N VAL A 71 1.96 -2.30 -0.86
CA VAL A 71 1.49 -1.91 -2.19
C VAL A 71 2.14 -0.59 -2.56
N ARG A 72 2.82 -0.56 -3.70
CA ARG A 72 3.49 0.62 -4.26
C ARG A 72 2.65 1.21 -5.37
N CYS A 73 2.48 2.53 -5.36
CA CYS A 73 1.71 3.21 -6.38
C CYS A 73 2.44 4.44 -6.93
N CYS A 74 2.29 4.67 -8.25
CA CYS A 74 2.72 5.88 -8.93
C CYS A 74 1.54 6.77 -9.28
N ARG A 75 1.74 8.08 -9.19
CA ARG A 75 0.75 9.08 -9.59
C ARG A 75 0.63 9.11 -11.12
N PHE A 76 -0.58 9.37 -11.61
CA PHE A 76 -0.87 9.62 -13.03
C PHE A 76 -1.95 10.71 -13.17
#